data_AF-A0A535J3D3-F1
#
_entry.id   AF-A0A535J3D3-F1
#
_cell.length_a   1.000
_cell.length_b   1.000
_cell.length_c   1.000
_cell.angle_alpha   90.00
_cell.angle_beta   90.00
_cell.angle_gamma   90.00
#
_symmetry.space_group_name_H-M   'P 1'
#
loop_
_entity.id
_entity.type
_entity.pdbx_description
1 polymer ?
#
loop_
_entity_poly.entity_id
_entity_poly.type
_entity_poly.pdbx_seq_one_letter_code
_entity_poly.pdbx_strand_id
1 'polypeptide(L)' 'MAEFQNQVSNHLIKVLVYNTQTSTPITENLKQLAAKNSIPIVGISETVEPTTASFQDWQVKQLNSLQAALSRQ' A
#
# COMPACT_ATOMS: atom_id res chain seq x y z
N MET A 1 -5.08 -1.39 16.06
CA MET A 1 -4.76 0.02 15.76
C MET A 1 -3.50 0.51 16.46
N ALA A 2 -3.38 0.37 17.79
CA ALA A 2 -2.18 0.82 18.52
C ALA A 2 -0.87 0.23 17.97
N GLU A 3 -0.84 -1.08 17.71
CA GLU A 3 0.34 -1.75 17.13
C GLU A 3 0.72 -1.22 15.75
N PHE A 4 -0.27 -0.97 14.89
CA PHE A 4 -0.01 -0.46 13.54
C PHE A 4 0.51 0.98 13.58
N GLN A 5 -0.04 1.82 14.46
CA GLN A 5 0.47 3.17 14.67
C GLN A 5 1.90 3.16 15.22
N ASN A 6 2.20 2.25 16.15
CA ASN A 6 3.54 2.03 16.68
C ASN A 6 4.52 1.66 15.55
N GLN A 7 4.15 0.69 14.71
CA GLN A 7 4.97 0.26 13.58
C GLN A 7 5.24 1.37 12.55
N VAL A 8 4.26 2.22 12.28
CA VAL A 8 4.39 3.35 11.35
C VAL A 8 5.23 4.47 11.97
N SER A 9 4.95 4.85 13.22
CA SER A 9 5.63 5.96 13.91
C SER A 9 7.09 5.66 14.26
N ASN A 10 7.42 4.39 14.50
CA ASN A 10 8.79 3.95 14.78
C ASN A 10 9.51 3.39 13.54
N HIS A 11 8.97 3.62 12.34
CA HIS A 11 9.54 3.16 11.06
C HIS A 11 9.88 1.66 11.03
N LEU A 12 9.08 0.84 11.74
CA LEU A 12 9.22 -0.61 11.79
C LEU A 12 8.68 -1.29 10.52
N ILE A 13 7.97 -0.55 9.68
CA ILE A 13 7.58 -0.97 8.33
C ILE A 13 8.27 -0.11 7.28
N LYS A 14 8.52 -0.72 6.11
CA LYS A 14 9.15 -0.03 4.99
C LYS A 14 8.14 0.50 3.97
N VAL A 15 6.99 -0.16 3.83
CA VAL A 15 5.92 0.20 2.88
C VAL A 15 4.57 -0.14 3.51
N LEU A 16 3.57 0.70 3.32
CA LEU A 16 2.16 0.41 3.60
C LEU A 16 1.47 -0.10 2.33
N VAL A 17 0.94 -1.32 2.36
CA VAL A 17 0.11 -1.87 1.27
C VAL A 17 -1.36 -1.79 1.67
N TYR A 18 -2.23 -1.35 0.77
CA TYR A 18 -3.67 -1.30 1.02
C TYR A 18 -4.49 -1.68 -0.22
N ASN A 19 -5.70 -2.21 -0.01
CA ASN A 19 -6.63 -2.51 -1.09
C ASN A 19 -7.36 -1.22 -1.56
N THR A 20 -7.25 -0.86 -2.84
CA THR A 20 -7.90 0.30 -3.45
C THR A 20 -9.41 0.19 -3.52
N GLN A 21 -9.96 -1.02 -3.48
CA GLN A 21 -11.39 -1.32 -3.53
C GLN A 21 -12.08 -1.17 -2.16
N THR A 22 -11.30 -0.97 -1.10
CA THR A 22 -11.81 -0.78 0.27
C THR A 22 -11.32 0.55 0.85
N SER A 23 -12.24 1.47 1.14
CA SER A 23 -11.93 2.69 1.89
C SER A 23 -12.85 2.79 3.11
N THR A 24 -12.22 2.76 4.29
CA THR A 24 -12.86 2.95 5.59
C THR A 24 -12.13 4.08 6.33
N PRO A 25 -12.75 4.73 7.35
CA PRO A 25 -12.06 5.73 8.15
C PRO A 25 -10.75 5.22 8.78
N ILE A 26 -10.69 3.91 9.07
CA ILE A 26 -9.51 3.24 9.62
C ILE A 26 -8.37 3.21 8.59
N THR A 27 -8.64 2.74 7.36
CA THR A 27 -7.63 2.65 6.31
C THR A 27 -7.13 4.03 5.88
N GLU A 28 -8.01 5.04 5.85
CA GLU A 28 -7.61 6.41 5.55
C GLU A 28 -6.71 7.01 6.65
N ASN A 29 -7.03 6.78 7.93
CA ASN A 29 -6.16 7.21 9.03
C ASN A 29 -4.77 6.56 8.95
N LEU A 30 -4.69 5.28 8.59
CA LEU A 30 -3.40 4.59 8.42
C LEU A 30 -2.61 5.14 7.23
N LYS A 31 -3.26 5.41 6.09
CA LYS A 31 -2.63 6.05 4.94
C LYS A 31 -2.09 7.45 5.29
N GLN A 32 -2.87 8.25 6.01
CA GLN A 32 -2.43 9.56 6.47
C GLN A 32 -1.22 9.46 7.40
N LEU A 33 -1.22 8.50 8.33
CA LEU A 33 -0.10 8.31 9.25
C LEU A 33 1.18 7.86 8.52
N ALA A 34 1.08 6.94 7.56
CA ALA A 34 2.20 6.51 6.74
C ALA A 34 2.76 7.68 5.91
N ALA A 35 1.89 8.48 5.28
CA ALA A 35 2.29 9.66 4.53
C ALA A 35 3.02 10.69 5.42
N LYS A 36 2.52 10.94 6.63
CA LYS A 36 3.16 11.84 7.61
C LYS A 36 4.55 11.37 8.04
N ASN A 37 4.77 10.06 8.10
CA ASN A 37 6.06 9.47 8.47
C ASN A 37 6.96 9.17 7.27
N SER A 38 6.59 9.68 6.07
CA SER A 38 7.32 9.44 4.81
C SER A 38 7.49 7.96 4.46
N ILE A 39 6.57 7.11 4.91
CA ILE A 39 6.52 5.70 4.52
C ILE A 39 5.78 5.61 3.18
N PRO A 40 6.38 5.00 2.14
CA PRO A 40 5.73 4.75 0.86
C PRO A 40 4.42 3.98 1.02
N ILE A 41 3.40 4.38 0.24
CA ILE A 41 2.07 3.75 0.25
C ILE A 41 1.82 3.15 -1.14
N VAL A 42 1.45 1.87 -1.18
CA VAL A 42 1.16 1.12 -2.41
C VAL A 42 -0.28 0.63 -2.38
N GLY A 43 -1.08 1.10 -3.34
CA GLY A 43 -2.42 0.59 -3.57
C GLY A 43 -2.37 -0.67 -4.44
N ILE A 44 -3.12 -1.68 -4.05
CA ILE A 44 -3.37 -2.92 -4.80
C ILE A 44 -4.87 -3.14 -4.97
N SER A 45 -5.30 -3.84 -6.01
CA SER A 45 -6.63 -4.42 -6.08
C SER A 45 -6.57 -5.92 -5.75
N GLU A 46 -7.71 -6.50 -5.39
CA GLU A 46 -7.91 -7.94 -5.21
C GLU A 46 -8.49 -8.59 -6.47
N THR A 47 -9.16 -7.80 -7.31
CA THR A 47 -9.67 -8.23 -8.61
C THR A 47 -8.88 -7.58 -9.74
N VAL A 48 -8.84 -8.25 -10.90
CA VAL A 48 -8.15 -7.76 -12.09
C VAL A 48 -8.57 -6.32 -12.42
N GLU A 49 -7.60 -5.40 -12.37
CA GLU A 49 -7.81 -3.98 -12.67
C GLU A 49 -6.69 -3.44 -13.57
N PRO A 50 -7.02 -2.85 -14.75
CA PRO A 50 -8.37 -2.74 -15.33
C PRO A 50 -8.92 -4.11 -15.78
N THR A 51 -10.24 -4.25 -15.91
CA THR A 51 -10.91 -5.50 -16.30
C THR A 51 -10.49 -6.05 -17.67
N THR A 52 -9.86 -5.22 -18.50
CA THR A 52 -9.31 -5.58 -19.81
C THR A 52 -7.88 -6.15 -19.75
N ALA A 53 -7.23 -6.10 -18.59
CA ALA A 53 -5.88 -6.63 -18.41
C ALA A 53 -5.88 -8.16 -18.30
N SER A 54 -4.77 -8.79 -18.68
CA SER A 54 -4.51 -10.17 -18.28
C SER A 54 -4.25 -10.26 -16.78
N PHE A 55 -4.44 -11.44 -16.21
CA PHE A 55 -4.09 -11.69 -14.81
C PHE A 55 -2.60 -11.40 -14.53
N GLN A 56 -1.73 -11.80 -15.46
CA GLN A 56 -0.28 -11.62 -15.34
C GLN A 56 0.11 -10.15 -15.35
N ASP A 57 -0.41 -9.37 -16.30
CA ASP A 57 -0.09 -7.94 -16.40
C ASP A 57 -0.54 -7.18 -15.15
N TRP A 58 -1.74 -7.52 -14.66
CA TRP A 58 -2.27 -6.94 -13.42
C TRP A 58 -1.37 -7.26 -12.22
N GLN A 59 -1.04 -8.52 -11.97
CA GLN A 59 -0.18 -8.92 -10.84
C GLN A 59 1.23 -8.31 -10.95
N VAL A 60 1.83 -8.33 -12.15
CA VAL A 60 3.15 -7.74 -12.40
C VAL A 60 3.16 -6.25 -12.12
N LYS A 61 2.10 -5.52 -12.50
CA LYS A 61 1.98 -4.09 -12.20
C LYS A 61 1.99 -3.82 -10.68
N GLN A 62 1.32 -4.66 -9.89
CA GLN A 62 1.31 -4.51 -8.43
C GLN A 62 2.69 -4.79 -7.82
N LEU A 63 3.36 -5.86 -8.30
CA LEU A 63 4.73 -6.20 -7.90
C LEU A 63 5.74 -5.10 -8.25
N ASN A 64 5.64 -4.51 -9.45
CA ASN A 64 6.50 -3.41 -9.88
C ASN A 64 6.29 -2.16 -9.00
N SER A 65 5.03 -1.87 -8.63
CA SER A 65 4.70 -0.75 -7.74
C SER A 65 5.29 -0.95 -6.34
N LEU A 66 5.22 -2.19 -5.83
CA LEU A 66 5.83 -2.56 -4.55
C LEU A 66 7.36 -2.50 -4.61
N GLN A 67 7.98 -3.02 -5.66
CA GLN A 67 9.43 -2.95 -5.86
C GLN A 67 9.92 -1.50 -5.89
N ALA A 68 9.25 -0.64 -6.65
CA ALA A 68 9.58 0.78 -6.74
C ALA A 68 9.40 1.53 -5.41
N ALA A 69 8.45 1.10 -4.57
CA ALA A 69 8.28 1.66 -3.24
C ALA A 69 9.42 1.23 -2.28
N LEU A 70 9.83 -0.04 -2.35
CA LEU A 70 10.92 -0.58 -1.54
C LEU A 70 12.30 -0.03 -1.95
N SER A 71 12.48 0.35 -3.22
CA SER A 71 13.76 0.90 -3.71
C SER A 71 13.97 2.39 -3.38
N ARG A 72 12.98 3.07 -2.79
CA ARG A 72 13.07 4.50 -2.39
C ARG A 72 13.69 4.70 -1.00
N GLN A 73 14.35 3.68 -0.46
CA GLN A 73 14.92 3.66 0.89
C GLN A 73 16.43 3.80 0.89
#